data_AF-A0A2A3EQ24-F1
#
_entry.id   AF-A0A2A3EQ24-F1
#
_cell.length_a   1.000
_cell.length_b   1.000
_cell.length_c   1.000
_cell.angle_alpha   90.00
_cell.angle_beta   90.00
_cell.angle_gamma   90.00
#
_symmetry.space_group_name_H-M   'P 1'
#
loop_
_entity.id
_entity.type
_entity.pdbx_description
1 polymer ?
#
loop_
_entity_poly.entity_id
_entity_poly.type
_entity_poly.pdbx_seq_one_letter_code
_entity_poly.pdbx_strand_id
1 'polypeptide(L)'
;MISRFIYRYIFKRTSSFVLSIVIASVFFERAYDHACENIFEWINKGRLWTHIKHKYENTSKMIHQHDVKKNTSNLEKASNKDKDAKKD
;
A
#
# COMPACT_ATOMS: atom_id res chain seq x y z
N MET A 1 -21.64 -30.04 21.45
CA MET A 1 -20.68 -31.02 20.86
C MET A 1 -19.29 -30.41 20.62
N ILE A 2 -19.18 -29.19 20.06
CA ILE A 2 -17.90 -28.51 19.73
C ILE A 2 -16.92 -28.40 20.92
N SER A 3 -17.40 -28.00 22.10
CA SER A 3 -16.55 -27.78 23.28
C SER A 3 -15.80 -29.04 23.73
N ARG A 4 -16.41 -30.22 23.57
CA ARG A 4 -15.80 -31.52 23.91
C ARG A 4 -14.77 -31.98 22.87
N PHE A 5 -14.82 -31.45 21.65
CA PHE A 5 -13.79 -31.64 20.64
C PHE A 5 -12.59 -30.73 20.93
N ILE A 6 -12.83 -29.42 21.08
CA ILE A 6 -11.78 -28.44 21.36
C ILE A 6 -10.99 -28.83 22.62
N TYR A 7 -11.68 -29.25 23.69
CA TYR A 7 -11.00 -29.70 24.90
C TYR A 7 -10.08 -30.90 24.64
N ARG A 8 -10.53 -31.90 23.87
CA ARG A 8 -9.75 -33.10 23.60
C ARG A 8 -8.54 -32.86 22.70
N TYR A 9 -8.63 -31.93 21.76
CA TYR A 9 -7.58 -31.66 20.77
C TYR A 9 -6.62 -30.55 21.18
N ILE A 10 -7.10 -29.49 21.82
CA ILE A 10 -6.32 -28.27 22.09
C ILE A 10 -5.99 -28.14 23.57
N PHE A 11 -6.93 -28.40 24.49
CA PHE A 11 -6.74 -28.11 25.93
C PHE A 11 -6.37 -29.32 26.80
N LYS A 12 -6.42 -30.56 26.28
CA LYS A 12 -6.18 -31.79 27.07
C LYS A 12 -4.69 -32.04 27.39
N ARG A 13 -3.78 -31.64 26.50
CA ARG A 13 -2.33 -31.81 26.68
C ARG A 13 -1.63 -30.46 26.59
N THR A 14 -0.78 -30.15 27.57
CA THR A 14 -0.06 -28.87 27.66
C THR A 14 0.80 -28.59 26.42
N SER A 15 1.41 -29.62 25.83
CA SER A 15 2.20 -29.48 24.60
C SER A 15 1.38 -29.03 23.39
N SER A 16 0.20 -29.63 23.19
CA SER A 16 -0.73 -29.25 22.11
C SER A 16 -1.37 -27.88 22.35
N PHE A 17 -1.60 -27.55 23.61
CA PHE A 17 -2.11 -26.24 24.03
C PHE A 17 -1.13 -25.11 23.69
N VAL A 18 0.14 -25.24 24.10
CA VAL A 18 1.18 -24.25 23.80
C VAL A 18 1.37 -24.10 22.29
N LEU A 19 1.43 -25.21 21.55
CA LEU A 19 1.52 -25.18 20.08
C LEU A 19 0.36 -24.40 19.45
N SER A 20 -0.87 -24.64 19.91
CA SER A 20 -2.05 -23.93 19.44
C SER A 20 -1.97 -22.43 19.73
N ILE A 21 -1.46 -22.02 20.90
CA ILE A 21 -1.31 -20.60 21.25
C ILE A 21 -0.30 -19.93 20.34
N VAL A 22 0.87 -20.55 20.10
CA VAL A 22 1.90 -19.97 19.23
C VAL A 22 1.35 -19.76 17.82
N ILE A 23 0.69 -20.77 17.26
CA ILE A 23 0.07 -20.67 15.94
C ILE A 23 -0.99 -19.57 15.94
N ALA A 24 -1.93 -19.60 16.90
CA ALA A 24 -2.97 -18.61 17.02
C ALA A 24 -2.40 -17.19 17.14
N SER A 25 -1.31 -16.99 17.90
CA SER A 25 -0.66 -15.70 18.08
C SER A 25 -0.14 -15.13 16.77
N VAL A 26 0.53 -15.94 15.94
CA VAL A 26 1.09 -15.47 14.66
C VAL A 26 -0.02 -15.08 13.68
N PHE A 27 -1.09 -15.87 13.61
CA PHE A 27 -2.24 -15.52 12.77
C PHE A 27 -3.02 -14.33 13.33
N PHE A 28 -3.13 -14.25 14.66
CA PHE A 28 -3.80 -13.16 15.34
C PHE A 28 -3.07 -11.84 15.14
N GLU A 29 -1.73 -11.80 15.19
CA GLU A 29 -0.93 -10.61 14.90
C GLU A 29 -1.34 -9.96 13.57
N ARG A 30 -1.30 -10.73 12.48
CA ARG A 30 -1.67 -10.25 11.13
C ARG A 30 -3.13 -9.80 11.06
N ALA A 31 -4.05 -10.59 11.61
CA ALA A 31 -5.47 -10.26 11.56
C ALA A 31 -5.80 -9.03 12.41
N TYR A 32 -5.14 -8.88 13.56
CA TYR A 32 -5.34 -7.81 14.51
C TYR A 32 -4.80 -6.49 13.97
N ASP A 33 -3.60 -6.48 13.37
CA ASP A 33 -3.04 -5.31 12.71
C ASP A 33 -4.02 -4.73 11.67
N HIS A 34 -4.56 -5.59 10.79
CA HIS A 34 -5.54 -5.17 9.79
C HIS A 34 -6.88 -4.72 10.40
N ALA A 35 -7.35 -5.41 11.44
CA ALA A 35 -8.59 -5.04 12.11
C ALA A 35 -8.48 -3.68 12.81
N CYS A 36 -7.35 -3.44 13.48
CA CYS A 36 -7.07 -2.18 14.16
C CYS A 36 -6.88 -1.02 13.19
N GLU A 37 -6.18 -1.23 12.08
CA GLU A 37 -6.08 -0.17 11.06
C GLU A 37 -7.47 0.18 10.51
N ASN A 38 -8.27 -0.82 10.16
CA ASN A 38 -9.62 -0.59 9.63
C ASN A 38 -10.54 0.11 10.63
N ILE A 39 -10.49 -0.26 11.92
CA ILE A 39 -11.30 0.40 12.95
C ILE A 39 -10.84 1.85 13.14
N PHE A 40 -9.52 2.07 13.11
CA PHE A 40 -8.92 3.38 13.31
C PHE A 40 -9.21 4.32 12.13
N GLU A 41 -9.08 3.84 10.90
CA GLU A 41 -9.45 4.57 9.70
C GLU A 41 -10.94 4.89 9.69
N TRP A 42 -11.79 3.95 10.11
CA TRP A 42 -13.24 4.15 10.18
C TRP A 42 -13.64 5.25 11.17
N ILE A 43 -13.01 5.26 12.35
CA ILE A 43 -13.23 6.29 13.37
C ILE A 43 -12.68 7.65 12.92
N ASN A 44 -11.55 7.66 12.21
CA ASN A 44 -10.84 8.89 11.81
C ASN A 44 -11.03 9.25 10.32
N LYS A 45 -12.15 8.86 9.73
CA LYS A 45 -12.49 9.18 8.35
C LYS A 45 -12.38 10.69 8.10
N GLY A 46 -11.65 11.05 7.05
CA GLY A 46 -11.44 12.44 6.63
C GLY A 46 -10.39 13.25 7.41
N ARG A 47 -9.86 12.74 8.53
CA ARG A 47 -8.76 13.39 9.28
C ARG A 47 -7.39 12.79 8.97
N LEU A 48 -7.37 11.57 8.47
CA LEU A 48 -6.13 10.85 8.19
C LEU A 48 -5.46 11.33 6.89
N TRP A 49 -4.13 11.48 6.92
CA TRP A 49 -3.35 11.91 5.75
C TRP A 49 -3.56 10.98 4.56
N THR A 50 -3.70 9.68 4.78
CA THR A 50 -4.02 8.68 3.74
C THR A 50 -5.24 9.08 2.90
N HIS A 51 -6.26 9.67 3.52
CA HIS A 51 -7.46 10.15 2.83
C HIS A 51 -7.24 11.45 2.05
N ILE A 52 -6.31 12.31 2.44
CA ILE A 52 -6.10 13.65 1.83
C ILE A 52 -4.95 13.63 0.81
N LYS A 53 -4.01 12.70 0.95
CA LYS A 53 -2.79 12.54 0.17
C LYS A 53 -3.02 12.57 -1.35
N HIS A 54 -4.13 12.02 -1.83
CA HIS A 54 -4.49 12.02 -3.25
C HIS A 54 -4.60 13.43 -3.87
N LYS A 55 -4.89 14.47 -3.07
CA LYS A 55 -4.96 15.86 -3.52
C LYS A 55 -3.57 16.46 -3.82
N TYR A 56 -2.52 15.94 -3.21
CA TYR A 56 -1.17 16.52 -3.28
C TYR A 56 -0.22 15.73 -4.18
N GLU A 57 -0.40 14.41 -4.30
CA GLU A 57 0.44 13.59 -5.18
C GLU A 57 0.08 13.71 -6.66
N ASN A 58 -1.20 13.91 -7.00
CA ASN A 58 -1.61 14.08 -8.40
C ASN A 58 -1.05 15.37 -8.99
N THR A 59 -1.00 16.44 -8.22
CA THR A 59 -0.38 17.71 -8.61
C THR A 59 1.11 17.53 -8.92
N SER A 60 1.83 16.77 -8.08
CA SER A 60 3.26 16.50 -8.29
C SER A 60 3.51 15.67 -9.56
N LYS A 61 2.71 14.62 -9.79
CA LYS A 61 2.82 13.77 -11.00
C LYS A 61 2.47 14.54 -12.28
N MET A 62 1.46 15.41 -12.22
CA MET A 62 1.09 16.27 -13.36
C MET A 62 2.18 17.29 -13.69
N ILE A 63 2.82 17.90 -12.67
CA ILE A 63 3.95 18.82 -12.87
C ILE A 63 5.14 18.08 -13.48
N HIS A 64 5.53 16.93 -12.92
CA HIS A 64 6.64 16.13 -13.46
C HIS A 64 6.40 15.65 -14.89
N GLN A 65 5.19 15.20 -15.25
CA GLN A 65 4.89 14.82 -16.63
C GLN A 65 4.89 16.00 -17.59
N HIS A 66 4.35 17.15 -17.16
CA HIS A 66 4.34 18.36 -17.98
C HIS A 66 5.76 18.85 -18.29
N ASP A 67 6.66 18.83 -17.31
CA ASP A 67 8.06 19.25 -17.48
C ASP A 67 8.84 18.30 -18.40
N VAL A 68 8.65 16.99 -18.24
CA VAL A 68 9.28 15.96 -19.10
C VAL A 68 8.82 16.11 -20.55
N LYS A 69 7.52 16.34 -20.78
CA LYS A 69 6.94 16.47 -22.13
C LYS A 69 7.37 17.78 -22.81
N LYS A 70 7.49 18.89 -22.07
CA LYS A 70 8.01 20.15 -22.60
C LYS A 70 9.45 19.98 -23.06
N ASN A 71 10.29 19.36 -22.25
CA ASN A 71 11.71 19.22 -22.54
C ASN A 71 11.99 18.33 -23.77
N THR A 72 11.27 17.22 -23.90
CA THR A 72 11.36 16.34 -25.10
C THR A 72 10.90 17.03 -26.38
N SER A 73 9.79 17.77 -26.33
CA SER A 73 9.31 18.52 -27.50
C SER A 73 10.26 19.64 -27.94
N ASN A 74 10.97 20.26 -26.99
CA ASN A 74 11.97 21.28 -27.29
C ASN A 74 13.24 20.65 -27.88
N LEU A 75 13.64 19.47 -27.40
CA LEU A 75 14.78 18.72 -27.93
C LEU A 75 14.54 18.23 -29.36
N GLU A 76 13.32 17.77 -29.67
CA GLU A 76 12.92 17.35 -31.01
C GLU A 76 12.89 18.54 -32.00
N LYS A 77 12.42 19.70 -31.55
CA LYS A 77 12.46 20.95 -32.33
C LYS A 77 13.87 21.45 -32.58
N ALA A 78 14.76 21.36 -31.59
CA ALA A 78 16.16 21.73 -31.74
C ALA A 78 16.88 20.79 -32.75
N SER A 79 16.62 19.49 -32.66
CA SER A 79 17.17 18.48 -33.57
C SER A 79 16.71 18.67 -35.03
N ASN A 80 15.44 19.01 -35.26
CA ASN A 80 14.95 19.30 -36.62
C ASN A 80 15.51 20.62 -37.18
N LYS A 81 15.65 21.65 -36.35
CA LYS A 81 16.21 22.95 -36.77
C LYS A 81 17.67 22.84 -37.25
N ASP A 82 18.48 22.01 -36.60
CA ASP A 82 19.87 21.75 -37.02
C ASP A 82 19.94 20.96 -38.34
N LYS A 83 18.96 20.11 -38.63
CA LYS A 83 18.88 19.38 -39.90
C LYS A 83 18.48 20.26 -41.06
N ASP A 84 17.61 21.24 -40.81
CA ASP A 84 17.18 22.21 -41.82
C ASP A 84 18.30 23.21 -42.14
N ALA A 85 19.11 23.62 -41.15
CA ALA A 85 20.24 24.54 -41.34
C ALA A 85 21.45 23.94 -42.08
N LYS A 86 21.49 22.61 -42.26
CA LYS A 86 22.60 21.88 -42.92
C LYS A 86 22.25 21.42 -44.33
N LYS A 87 21.10 21.86 -44.86
CA LYS A 87 20.54 21.49 -46.17
C LYS A 87 20.75 22.57 -47.24
N ASP A 88 21.32 23.72 -46.86
CA ASP A 88 21.77 24.81 -47.74
C ASP A 88 23.30 24.73 -47.94
#